data_AF-A0A8T4MAF5-F1
#
_entry.id   AF-A0A8T4MAF5-F1
#
_cell.length_a   1.000
_cell.length_b   1.000
_cell.length_c   1.000
_cell.angle_alpha   90.00
_cell.angle_beta   90.00
_cell.angle_gamma   90.00
#
_symmetry.space_group_name_H-M   'P 1'
#
loop_
_entity.id
_entity.type
_entity.pdbx_description
1 polymer ?
#
loop_
_entity_poly.entity_id
_entity_poly.type
_entity_poly.pdbx_seq_one_letter_code
_entity_poly.pdbx_strand_id
1 'polypeptide(L)'
;MGKTNILEQRAFYEDKEKGIRFVQNLIEHGAYDVFVGEDHFYIPDRVVPDLGSKSFSTRRVIMGLEAMNPQIKYILETNNINPEAFHIALLKVRNLELEAEIANILSQGLHL
;
A
#
# COMPACT_ATOMS: atom_id res chain seq x y z
N MET A 1 23.14 -14.55 -4.31
CA MET A 1 21.97 -13.87 -3.73
C MET A 1 20.76 -14.26 -4.56
N GLY A 2 19.82 -15.02 -4.00
CA GLY A 2 18.60 -15.41 -4.72
C GLY A 2 17.76 -14.17 -5.02
N LYS A 3 17.38 -13.98 -6.28
CA LYS A 3 16.41 -12.95 -6.65
C LYS A 3 15.06 -13.39 -6.08
N THR A 4 14.61 -12.77 -4.99
CA THR A 4 13.26 -13.01 -4.50
C THR A 4 12.29 -12.52 -5.56
N ASN A 5 11.50 -13.42 -6.14
CA ASN A 5 10.46 -13.06 -7.10
C ASN A 5 9.35 -12.35 -6.32
N ILE A 6 9.25 -11.02 -6.44
CA ILE A 6 8.25 -10.20 -5.72
C ILE A 6 6.83 -10.67 -6.03
N LEU A 7 6.59 -11.24 -7.22
CA LEU A 7 5.29 -11.79 -7.60
C LEU A 7 4.88 -13.02 -6.78
N GLU A 8 5.86 -13.77 -6.25
CA GLU A 8 5.65 -14.96 -5.40
C GLU A 8 5.46 -14.62 -3.92
N GLN A 9 5.75 -13.37 -3.51
CA GLN A 9 5.57 -12.96 -2.12
C GLN A 9 4.09 -12.79 -1.77
N ARG A 10 3.68 -13.23 -0.58
CA ARG A 10 2.28 -13.08 -0.14
C ARG A 10 1.89 -11.60 -0.09
N ALA A 11 0.73 -11.28 -0.66
CA ALA A 11 0.17 -9.94 -0.56
C ALA A 11 -0.14 -9.59 0.91
N PHE A 12 0.21 -8.37 1.31
CA PHE A 12 -0.26 -7.79 2.56
C PHE A 12 -1.74 -7.40 2.44
N TYR A 13 -2.12 -6.84 1.28
CA TYR A 13 -3.50 -6.57 0.90
C TYR A 13 -3.72 -6.88 -0.58
N GLU A 14 -4.90 -7.41 -0.92
CA GLU A 14 -5.30 -7.70 -2.31
C GLU A 14 -6.79 -7.38 -2.52
N ASP A 15 -7.07 -6.58 -3.54
CA ASP A 15 -8.40 -6.36 -4.10
C ASP A 15 -8.46 -7.00 -5.49
N LYS A 16 -8.98 -8.24 -5.54
CA LYS A 16 -9.05 -9.03 -6.78
C LYS A 16 -10.01 -8.43 -7.81
N GLU A 17 -11.06 -7.75 -7.36
CA GLU A 17 -12.05 -7.15 -8.26
C GLU A 17 -11.45 -5.93 -8.98
N LYS A 18 -10.65 -5.15 -8.26
CA LYS A 18 -9.97 -3.97 -8.81
C LYS A 18 -8.57 -4.27 -9.34
N GLY A 19 -8.06 -5.49 -9.20
CA GLY A 19 -6.71 -5.85 -9.63
C GLY A 19 -5.60 -5.09 -8.91
N ILE A 20 -5.83 -4.71 -7.64
CA ILE A 20 -4.87 -3.95 -6.83
C ILE A 20 -4.25 -4.89 -5.80
N ARG A 21 -2.92 -4.91 -5.72
CA ARG A 21 -2.20 -5.75 -4.75
C ARG A 21 -1.05 -4.98 -4.12
N PHE A 22 -0.94 -5.06 -2.81
CA PHE A 22 0.16 -4.48 -2.03
C PHE A 22 1.00 -5.61 -1.46
N VAL A 23 2.28 -5.63 -1.81
CA VAL A 23 3.27 -6.58 -1.29
C VAL A 23 4.23 -5.80 -0.43
N GLN A 24 4.38 -6.21 0.83
CA GLN A 24 5.30 -5.55 1.75
C GLN A 24 6.73 -5.88 1.36
N ASN A 25 7.54 -4.85 1.12
CA ASN A 25 8.94 -5.02 0.79
C ASN A 25 9.70 -5.40 2.07
N LEU A 26 10.31 -6.59 2.07
CA LEU A 26 11.06 -7.11 3.22
C LEU A 26 12.50 -6.57 3.31
N ILE A 27 12.97 -5.85 2.28
CA ILE A 27 14.33 -5.29 2.20
C ILE A 27 14.33 -3.85 2.74
N GLU A 28 13.36 -3.05 2.33
CA GLU A 28 13.12 -1.71 2.88
C GLU A 28 11.93 -1.76 3.84
N HIS A 29 12.23 -1.73 5.14
CA HIS A 29 11.23 -1.79 6.20
C HIS A 29 10.05 -0.83 5.94
N GLY A 30 8.87 -1.40 5.74
CA GLY A 30 7.59 -0.71 5.67
C GLY A 30 7.18 -0.19 4.29
N ALA A 31 7.99 -0.39 3.25
CA ALA A 31 7.60 0.00 1.90
C ALA A 31 6.71 -1.05 1.21
N TYR A 32 6.01 -0.62 0.16
CA TYR A 32 5.11 -1.46 -0.61
C TYR A 32 5.45 -1.46 -2.10
N ASP A 33 5.59 -2.66 -2.65
CA ASP A 33 5.45 -2.90 -4.08
C ASP A 33 3.96 -3.04 -4.40
N VAL A 34 3.43 -2.07 -5.17
CA VAL A 34 2.01 -1.98 -5.52
C VAL A 34 1.82 -2.40 -6.96
N PHE A 35 0.99 -3.40 -7.17
CA PHE A 35 0.61 -3.90 -8.47
C PHE A 35 -0.81 -3.44 -8.80
N VAL A 36 -1.00 -2.98 -10.03
CA VAL A 36 -2.28 -2.59 -10.58
C VAL A 36 -2.40 -3.22 -11.96
N GLY A 37 -3.20 -4.28 -12.07
CA GLY A 37 -3.20 -5.12 -13.27
C GLY A 37 -1.83 -5.76 -13.51
N GLU A 38 -1.23 -5.47 -14.67
CA GLU A 38 0.12 -5.92 -15.02
C GLU A 38 1.22 -4.91 -14.68
N ASP A 39 0.84 -3.68 -14.34
CA ASP A 39 1.75 -2.61 -13.98
C ASP A 39 2.12 -2.66 -12.50
N HIS A 40 3.27 -2.07 -12.16
CA HIS A 40 3.70 -1.97 -10.77
C HIS A 40 4.42 -0.64 -10.48
N PHE A 41 4.35 -0.20 -9.24
CA PHE A 41 5.10 0.94 -8.72
C PHE A 41 5.35 0.78 -7.22
N TYR A 42 6.25 1.59 -6.70
CA TYR A 42 6.69 1.53 -5.30
C TYR A 42 6.11 2.69 -4.47
N ILE A 43 5.65 2.40 -3.26
CA ILE A 43 5.23 3.38 -2.24
C ILE A 43 6.12 3.21 -1.00
N PRO A 44 6.87 4.24 -0.56
CA PRO A 44 7.66 4.16 0.66
C PRO A 44 6.79 4.24 1.93
N ASP A 45 7.25 3.63 3.02
CA ASP A 45 6.57 3.57 4.33
C ASP A 45 6.11 4.94 4.85
N ARG A 46 6.96 5.96 4.66
CA ARG A 46 6.73 7.35 5.09
C ARG A 46 5.41 7.97 4.62
N VAL A 47 4.77 7.38 3.61
CA VAL A 47 3.53 7.89 3.01
C VAL A 47 2.31 7.29 3.71
N VAL A 48 2.43 6.11 4.32
CA VAL A 48 1.31 5.38 4.92
C VAL A 48 0.67 6.10 6.13
N PRO A 49 1.42 6.77 7.02
CA PRO A 49 0.84 7.60 8.07
C PRO A 49 0.00 8.78 7.56
N ASP A 50 0.41 9.40 6.44
CA ASP A 50 -0.34 10.49 5.80
C ASP A 50 -1.56 9.99 5.00
N LEU A 51 -1.46 8.81 4.39
CA LEU A 51 -2.53 8.17 3.61
C LEU A 51 -3.62 7.53 4.47
N GLY A 52 -3.32 7.29 5.75
CA GLY A 52 -4.22 6.71 6.75
C GLY A 52 -5.06 7.71 7.54
N SER A 53 -4.81 9.02 7.40
CA SER A 53 -5.51 10.04 8.17
C SER A 53 -6.77 10.53 7.46
N LYS A 54 -7.90 10.54 8.18
CA LYS A 54 -9.19 11.09 7.72
C LYS A 54 -9.14 12.56 7.28
N SER A 55 -8.02 13.25 7.56
CA SER A 55 -7.79 14.65 7.17
C SER A 55 -7.39 14.85 5.72
N PHE A 56 -7.04 13.80 4.97
CA PHE A 56 -6.63 13.92 3.56
C PHE A 56 -7.75 13.52 2.61
N SER A 57 -8.02 14.38 1.62
CA SER A 57 -8.93 14.07 0.52
C SER A 57 -8.24 13.18 -0.50
N THR A 58 -9.01 12.38 -1.24
CA THR A 58 -8.53 11.57 -2.36
C THR A 58 -7.64 12.37 -3.32
N ARG A 59 -8.03 13.62 -3.62
CA ARG A 59 -7.22 14.50 -4.48
C ARG A 59 -5.81 14.75 -3.91
N ARG A 60 -5.70 15.04 -2.60
CA ARG A 60 -4.39 15.32 -1.96
C ARG A 60 -3.52 14.06 -1.93
N VAL A 61 -4.12 12.92 -1.63
CA VAL A 61 -3.45 11.62 -1.65
C VAL A 61 -2.83 11.34 -3.01
N ILE A 62 -3.62 11.43 -4.08
CA ILE A 62 -3.15 11.15 -5.43
C ILE A 62 -2.10 12.16 -5.88
N MET A 63 -2.29 13.46 -5.61
CA MET A 63 -1.26 14.47 -5.91
C MET A 63 0.07 14.19 -5.18
N GLY A 64 0.01 13.72 -3.93
CA GLY A 64 1.20 13.31 -3.18
C GLY A 64 1.90 12.12 -3.82
N LEU A 65 1.14 11.11 -4.23
CA LEU A 65 1.67 9.94 -4.94
C LEU A 65 2.29 10.32 -6.29
N GLU A 66 1.61 11.16 -7.08
CA GLU A 66 2.11 11.67 -8.36
C GLU A 66 3.40 12.48 -8.20
N ALA A 67 3.53 13.26 -7.13
CA ALA A 67 4.75 14.02 -6.85
C ALA A 67 5.95 13.10 -6.55
N MET A 68 5.72 11.89 -6.02
CA MET A 68 6.77 10.90 -5.82
C MET A 68 7.07 10.11 -7.10
N ASN A 69 6.02 9.67 -7.79
CA ASN A 69 6.12 8.94 -9.03
C ASN A 69 5.02 9.40 -10.01
N PRO A 70 5.36 10.24 -11.00
CA PRO A 70 4.41 10.75 -11.98
C PRO A 70 3.71 9.65 -12.81
N GLN A 71 4.26 8.44 -12.86
CA GLN A 71 3.67 7.33 -13.60
C GLN A 71 2.42 6.75 -12.91
N ILE A 72 2.22 6.99 -11.61
CA ILE A 72 1.09 6.42 -10.85
C ILE A 72 -0.24 6.82 -11.48
N LYS A 73 -0.39 8.09 -11.86
CA LYS A 73 -1.61 8.56 -12.54
C LYS A 73 -1.90 7.75 -13.81
N TYR A 74 -0.88 7.61 -14.65
CA TYR A 74 -0.99 6.87 -15.90
C TYR A 74 -1.32 5.39 -15.68
N ILE A 75 -0.69 4.75 -14.69
CA ILE A 75 -0.96 3.35 -14.32
C ILE A 75 -2.41 3.18 -13.87
N LEU A 76 -2.90 4.05 -12.98
CA LEU A 76 -4.28 3.99 -12.51
C LEU A 76 -5.28 4.21 -13.66
N GLU A 77 -5.03 5.20 -14.52
CA GLU A 77 -5.89 5.48 -15.68
C GLU A 77 -5.93 4.33 -16.69
N THR A 78 -4.76 3.76 -17.03
CA THR A 78 -4.65 2.66 -18.01
C THR A 78 -5.34 1.38 -17.54
N ASN A 79 -5.33 1.14 -16.22
CA ASN A 79 -5.99 0.00 -15.59
C ASN A 79 -7.44 0.32 -15.15
N ASN A 80 -8.01 1.47 -15.56
CA ASN A 80 -9.36 1.90 -15.19
C ASN A 80 -9.64 1.93 -13.67
N ILE A 81 -8.61 2.24 -12.88
CA ILE A 81 -8.73 2.38 -11.43
C ILE A 81 -9.20 3.79 -11.09
N ASN A 82 -10.37 3.88 -10.48
CA ASN A 82 -10.84 5.12 -9.90
C ASN A 82 -9.90 5.56 -8.75
N PRO A 83 -9.39 6.81 -8.75
CA PRO A 83 -8.63 7.40 -7.65
C PRO A 83 -9.19 7.13 -6.23
N GLU A 84 -10.51 7.18 -6.08
CA GLU A 84 -11.19 6.90 -4.82
C GLU A 84 -11.08 5.43 -4.42
N ALA A 85 -11.21 4.50 -5.37
CA ALA A 85 -11.01 3.08 -5.11
C ALA A 85 -9.56 2.79 -4.67
N PHE A 86 -8.58 3.43 -5.30
CA PHE A 86 -7.19 3.33 -4.89
C PHE A 86 -6.95 3.90 -3.49
N HIS A 87 -7.52 5.06 -3.19
CA HIS A 87 -7.44 5.67 -1.86
C HIS A 87 -8.09 4.78 -0.77
N ILE A 88 -9.24 4.15 -1.07
CA ILE A 88 -9.86 3.16 -0.16
C ILE A 88 -8.93 1.97 0.06
N ALA A 89 -8.23 1.48 -0.97
CA ALA A 89 -7.27 0.39 -0.81
C ALA A 89 -6.11 0.79 0.13
N LEU A 90 -5.60 2.01 0.02
CA LEU A 90 -4.58 2.54 0.94
C LEU A 90 -5.08 2.62 2.38
N LEU A 91 -6.32 3.09 2.60
CA LEU A 91 -6.92 3.15 3.94
C LEU A 91 -7.06 1.74 4.55
N LYS A 92 -7.40 0.74 3.74
CA LYS A 92 -7.46 -0.66 4.19
C LYS A 92 -6.07 -1.21 4.54
N VAL A 93 -5.04 -0.89 3.76
CA VAL A 93 -3.66 -1.25 4.09
C VAL A 93 -3.27 -0.66 5.45
N ARG A 94 -3.51 0.63 5.70
CA ARG A 94 -3.20 1.25 7.01
C ARG A 94 -3.95 0.57 8.16
N ASN A 95 -5.23 0.24 7.97
CA ASN A 95 -5.98 -0.44 9.02
C ASN A 95 -5.37 -1.80 9.36
N LEU A 96 -4.94 -2.58 8.37
CA LEU A 96 -4.26 -3.86 8.61
C LEU A 96 -2.92 -3.69 9.34
N GLU A 97 -2.16 -2.64 9.03
CA GLU A 97 -0.94 -2.33 9.78
C GLU A 97 -1.24 -1.98 11.24
N LEU A 98 -2.24 -1.13 11.49
CA LEU A 98 -2.66 -0.78 12.85
C LEU A 98 -3.13 -2.01 13.64
N GLU A 99 -3.87 -2.91 13.00
CA GLU A 99 -4.28 -4.18 13.61
C GLU A 99 -3.07 -5.05 13.99
N ALA A 100 -2.06 -5.13 13.12
CA ALA A 100 -0.82 -5.84 13.39
C ALA A 100 0.02 -5.17 14.51
N GLU A 101 0.10 -3.84 14.53
CA GLU A 101 0.75 -3.05 15.58
C GLU A 101 0.08 -3.30 16.94
N ILE A 102 -1.25 -3.22 17.01
CA ILE A 102 -2.03 -3.46 18.23
C ILE A 102 -1.85 -4.90 18.71
N ALA A 103 -1.95 -5.89 17.82
CA ALA A 103 -1.75 -7.30 18.16
C ALA A 103 -0.35 -7.55 18.74
N ASN A 104 0.67 -6.92 18.17
CA ASN A 104 2.04 -7.02 18.67
C ASN A 104 2.16 -6.43 20.09
N ILE A 105 1.63 -5.23 20.34
CA ILE A 105 1.63 -4.60 21.66
C ILE A 105 0.92 -5.47 22.70
N LEU A 106 -0.26 -6.00 22.38
CA LEU A 106 -1.03 -6.87 23.27
C LEU A 106 -0.27 -8.18 23.59
N SER A 107 0.41 -8.76 22.61
CA SER A 107 1.21 -9.98 22.82
C SER A 107 2.40 -9.73 23.74
N GLN A 108 3.06 -8.57 23.65
CA GLN A 108 4.19 -8.21 24.50
C GLN A 108 3.75 -7.85 25.93
N GLY A 109 2.59 -7.23 26.08
CA GLY A 109 2.00 -6.92 27.40
C GLY A 109 1.50 -8.13 28.18
N LEU A 110 1.24 -9.26 27.51
CA LEU A 110 0.81 -10.52 28.15
C LEU A 110 1.98 -11.33 28.76
N HIS A 111 3.22 -10.94 28.49
CA HIS A 111 4.44 -11.57 29.01
C HIS A 111 5.04 -10.85 30.23
N LEU A 112 4.31 -9.88 30.80
CA LEU A 112 4.62 -9.17 32.06
C LEU A 112 3.64 -9.58 33.15
#